data_AF-A0A3B9IZ86-F1
#
_entry.id   AF-A0A3B9IZ86-F1
#
_cell.length_a   1.000
_cell.length_b   1.000
_cell.length_c   1.000
_cell.angle_alpha   90.00
_cell.angle_beta   90.00
_cell.angle_gamma   90.00
#
_symmetry.space_group_name_H-M   'P 1'
#
loop_
_entity.id
_entity.type
_entity.pdbx_description
1 polymer ?
#
loop_
_entity_poly.entity_id
_entity_poly.type
_entity_poly.pdbx_seq_one_letter_code
_entity_poly.pdbx_strand_id
1 'polypeptide(L)'
;MSVNITSRTAQPVSIGDIDFYCESMKASAVNVFYEQPTVSGDTVISNEYRKASKLIFSGRAYIDSQFRILANLNNMMKSSQSFSVTYMGIIIDGCRLQSFTFDDKGLDYAEISVTLITYQDMEEEE
;
A
#
# COMPACT_ATOMS: atom_id res chain seq x y z
N MET A 1 -11.63 -14.53 -29.08
CA MET A 1 -10.40 -14.29 -28.29
C MET A 1 -10.77 -14.46 -26.83
N SER A 2 -10.29 -15.52 -26.19
CA SER A 2 -10.48 -15.77 -24.76
C SER A 2 -9.46 -14.93 -23.98
N VAL A 3 -9.95 -13.99 -23.16
CA VAL A 3 -9.10 -13.24 -22.22
C VAL A 3 -8.76 -14.19 -21.07
N ASN A 4 -7.50 -14.56 -20.94
CA ASN A 4 -7.01 -15.31 -19.78
C ASN A 4 -6.94 -14.35 -18.58
N ILE A 5 -7.84 -14.53 -17.62
CA ILE A 5 -7.93 -13.72 -16.39
C ILE A 5 -6.76 -14.03 -15.43
N THR A 6 -5.99 -15.09 -15.67
CA THR A 6 -4.93 -15.59 -14.80
C THR A 6 -3.60 -15.72 -15.55
N SER A 7 -2.79 -14.66 -15.53
CA SER A 7 -1.45 -14.66 -16.16
C SER A 7 -0.41 -13.84 -15.39
N ARG A 8 -0.76 -13.36 -14.18
CA ARG A 8 0.09 -12.44 -13.42
C ARG A 8 1.13 -13.20 -12.59
N THR A 9 2.40 -12.89 -12.82
CA THR A 9 3.52 -13.32 -11.98
C THR A 9 3.80 -12.31 -10.86
N ALA A 10 4.49 -12.75 -9.81
CA ALA A 10 4.96 -11.85 -8.76
C ALA A 10 5.81 -10.73 -9.37
N GLN A 11 5.55 -9.49 -8.96
CA GLN A 11 6.20 -8.30 -9.50
C GLN A 11 7.12 -7.70 -8.44
N PRO A 12 8.33 -7.23 -8.80
CA PRO A 12 9.17 -6.51 -7.86
C PRO A 12 8.46 -5.25 -7.38
N VAL A 13 8.56 -4.99 -6.08
CA VAL A 13 8.14 -3.75 -5.44
C VAL A 13 9.31 -3.25 -4.61
N SER A 14 9.64 -1.99 -4.84
CA SER A 14 10.64 -1.26 -4.06
C SER A 14 9.92 -0.24 -3.16
N ILE A 15 10.11 -0.37 -1.85
CA ILE A 15 9.56 0.54 -0.84
C ILE A 15 10.74 1.12 -0.06
N GLY A 16 11.23 2.29 -0.46
CA GLY A 16 12.51 2.80 0.02
C GLY A 16 13.64 1.82 -0.35
N ASP A 17 14.45 1.43 0.64
CA ASP A 17 15.57 0.48 0.46
C ASP A 17 15.17 -1.00 0.63
N ILE A 18 13.87 -1.32 0.46
CA ILE A 18 13.32 -2.66 0.63
C ILE A 18 12.77 -3.15 -0.70
N ASP A 19 13.33 -4.26 -1.17
CA ASP A 19 12.86 -4.95 -2.37
C ASP A 19 12.23 -6.28 -1.98
N PHE A 20 11.03 -6.53 -2.49
CA PHE A 20 10.37 -7.84 -2.39
C PHE A 20 9.49 -8.10 -3.61
N TYR A 21 9.10 -9.35 -3.79
CA TYR A 21 8.24 -9.76 -4.89
C TYR A 21 6.80 -9.77 -4.41
N CYS A 22 6.03 -8.78 -4.84
CA CYS A 22 4.63 -8.63 -4.52
C CYS A 22 3.77 -9.58 -5.37
N GLU A 23 2.95 -10.36 -4.69
CA GLU A 23 2.07 -11.36 -5.28
C GLU A 23 0.61 -10.92 -5.25
N SER A 24 0.26 -10.14 -4.23
CA SER A 24 -1.08 -9.57 -4.09
C SER A 24 -1.00 -8.15 -3.57
N MET A 25 -1.84 -7.29 -4.13
CA MET A 25 -2.00 -5.92 -3.70
C MET A 25 -3.47 -5.65 -3.46
N LYS A 26 -3.78 -4.98 -2.35
CA LYS A 26 -5.11 -4.51 -2.00
C LYS A 26 -5.06 -3.01 -1.74
N ALA A 27 -5.90 -2.25 -2.45
CA ALA A 27 -6.14 -0.84 -2.18
C ALA A 27 -7.54 -0.64 -1.59
N SER A 28 -7.66 0.35 -0.70
CA SER A 28 -8.96 0.81 -0.19
C SER A 28 -8.90 2.29 0.12
N ALA A 29 -9.96 3.02 -0.21
CA ALA A 29 -10.12 4.45 0.07
C ALA A 29 -11.53 4.69 0.61
N VAL A 30 -11.69 5.74 1.43
CA VAL A 30 -12.98 6.06 2.07
C VAL A 30 -13.17 7.58 2.08
N ASN A 31 -14.30 8.03 1.53
CA ASN A 31 -14.80 9.39 1.74
C ASN A 31 -15.84 9.37 2.87
N VAL A 32 -15.78 10.39 3.72
CA VAL A 32 -16.75 10.61 4.79
C VAL A 32 -17.61 11.80 4.42
N PHE A 33 -18.93 11.57 4.41
CA PHE A 33 -19.94 12.60 4.16
C PHE A 33 -20.73 12.84 5.44
N TYR A 34 -20.92 14.10 5.80
CA TYR A 34 -21.84 14.51 6.85
C TYR A 34 -23.10 15.06 6.21
N GLU A 35 -24.23 14.46 6.54
CA GLU A 35 -25.52 14.83 5.98
C GLU A 35 -26.36 15.57 7.03
N GLN A 36 -27.10 16.57 6.58
CA GLN A 36 -28.06 17.31 7.39
C GLN A 36 -29.40 17.43 6.66
N PRO A 37 -30.53 17.28 7.38
CA PRO A 37 -31.85 17.54 6.81
C PRO A 37 -32.06 19.05 6.62
N THR A 38 -32.70 19.42 5.53
CA THR A 38 -33.15 20.79 5.27
C THR A 38 -34.54 21.03 5.86
N VAL A 39 -34.93 22.30 5.97
CA VAL A 39 -36.28 22.70 6.38
C VAL A 39 -37.38 22.24 5.40
N SER A 40 -37.02 21.95 4.14
CA SER A 40 -37.92 21.37 3.12
C SER A 40 -38.04 19.85 3.20
N GLY A 41 -37.25 19.18 4.06
CA GLY A 41 -37.22 17.72 4.17
C GLY A 41 -36.25 17.03 3.21
N ASP A 42 -35.38 17.79 2.53
CA ASP A 42 -34.31 17.26 1.70
C ASP A 42 -33.05 16.96 2.53
N THR A 43 -32.05 16.33 1.93
CA THR A 43 -30.73 16.10 2.55
C THR A 43 -29.67 16.94 1.85
N VAL A 44 -28.81 17.60 2.62
CA VAL A 44 -27.63 18.29 2.11
C VAL A 44 -26.37 17.75 2.78
N ILE A 45 -25.27 17.68 2.01
CA ILE A 45 -23.94 17.36 2.56
C ILE A 45 -23.41 18.65 3.19
N SER A 46 -23.23 18.63 4.52
CA SER A 46 -22.71 19.77 5.29
C SER A 46 -21.19 19.78 5.36
N ASN A 47 -20.55 18.62 5.21
CA ASN A 47 -19.10 18.48 5.16
C ASN A 47 -18.71 17.17 4.46
N GLU A 48 -17.56 17.20 3.78
CA GLU A 48 -16.95 16.05 3.12
C GLU A 48 -15.45 16.06 3.39
N TYR A 49 -14.88 14.90 3.75
CA TYR A 49 -13.43 14.74 3.74
C TYR A 49 -13.01 13.33 3.36
N ARG A 50 -11.86 13.24 2.68
CA ARG A 50 -11.24 11.99 2.28
C ARG A 50 -10.31 11.47 3.37
N LYS A 51 -10.44 10.19 3.72
CA LYS A 51 -9.44 9.48 4.56
C LYS A 51 -8.25 9.06 3.69
N ALA A 52 -7.10 8.86 4.33
CA ALA A 52 -5.93 8.30 3.66
C ALA A 52 -6.30 6.97 2.97
N SER A 53 -5.90 6.83 1.71
CA SER A 53 -5.95 5.56 1.01
C SER A 53 -5.01 4.58 1.69
N LYS A 54 -5.47 3.34 1.91
CA LYS A 54 -4.70 2.25 2.49
C LYS A 54 -4.31 1.26 1.41
N LEU A 55 -3.01 0.94 1.33
CA LEU A 55 -2.43 0.00 0.38
C LEU A 55 -1.77 -1.13 1.14
N ILE A 56 -2.05 -2.37 0.76
CA ILE A 56 -1.46 -3.56 1.36
C ILE A 56 -0.78 -4.33 0.24
N PHE A 57 0.53 -4.50 0.37
CA PHE A 57 1.35 -5.31 -0.52
C PHE A 57 1.76 -6.57 0.24
N SER A 58 1.50 -7.73 -0.34
CA SER A 58 1.89 -9.01 0.27
C SER A 58 2.65 -9.86 -0.73
N GLY A 59 3.71 -10.50 -0.25
CA GLY A 59 4.56 -11.32 -1.10
C GLY A 59 5.75 -11.91 -0.36
N ARG A 60 6.87 -12.07 -1.08
CA ARG A 60 8.04 -12.82 -0.61
C ARG A 60 9.32 -12.00 -0.73
N ALA A 61 10.15 -12.09 0.31
CA ALA A 61 11.49 -11.51 0.36
C ALA A 61 12.57 -12.61 0.42
N TYR A 62 13.67 -12.43 -0.29
CA TYR A 62 14.77 -13.40 -0.31
C TYR A 62 15.56 -13.46 1.01
N ILE A 63 16.05 -14.66 1.35
CA ILE A 63 16.68 -14.96 2.63
C ILE A 63 17.89 -14.08 2.97
N ASP A 64 18.73 -13.77 1.98
CA ASP A 64 19.97 -13.00 2.17
C ASP A 64 19.73 -11.54 2.61
N SER A 65 18.48 -11.07 2.55
CA SER A 65 18.10 -9.69 2.83
C SER A 65 17.21 -9.51 4.06
N GLN A 66 16.80 -10.61 4.72
CA GLN A 66 15.73 -10.62 5.73
C GLN A 66 15.96 -9.66 6.90
N PHE A 67 17.14 -9.71 7.54
CA PHE A 67 17.44 -8.82 8.68
C PHE A 67 17.58 -7.36 8.27
N ARG A 68 18.08 -7.10 7.05
CA ARG A 68 18.18 -5.74 6.51
C ARG A 68 16.78 -5.16 6.24
N ILE A 69 15.90 -5.96 5.66
CA ILE A 69 14.49 -5.60 5.41
C ILE A 69 13.79 -5.29 6.73
N LEU A 70 13.93 -6.18 7.73
CA LEU A 70 13.32 -5.97 9.03
C LEU A 70 13.83 -4.70 9.73
N ALA A 71 15.13 -4.43 9.67
CA ALA A 71 15.73 -3.21 10.23
C ALA A 71 15.20 -1.95 9.51
N ASN A 72 15.16 -1.98 8.17
CA ASN A 72 14.67 -0.87 7.36
C ASN A 72 13.19 -0.57 7.64
N LEU A 73 12.33 -1.58 7.67
CA LEU A 73 10.90 -1.44 8.01
C LEU A 73 10.71 -0.83 9.41
N ASN A 74 11.48 -1.29 10.39
CA ASN A 74 11.44 -0.72 11.75
C ASN A 74 11.89 0.75 11.78
N ASN A 75 12.93 1.11 11.02
CA ASN A 75 13.40 2.49 10.94
C ASN A 75 12.39 3.40 10.23
N MET A 76 11.73 2.90 9.19
CA MET A 76 10.65 3.61 8.48
C MET A 76 9.44 3.85 9.40
N MET A 77 9.04 2.84 10.17
CA MET A 77 7.97 2.99 11.18
C MET A 77 8.30 4.08 12.21
N LYS A 78 9.56 4.14 12.67
CA LYS A 78 10.01 5.12 13.67
C LYS A 78 10.12 6.53 13.11
N SER A 79 10.67 6.68 11.91
CA SER A 79 10.91 8.00 11.31
C SER A 79 9.64 8.72 10.88
N SER A 80 8.56 7.98 10.59
CA SER A 80 7.32 8.53 10.00
C SER A 80 7.57 9.30 8.69
N GLN A 81 8.70 9.04 8.02
CA GLN A 81 9.07 9.69 6.78
C GLN A 81 8.15 9.24 5.65
N SER A 82 7.78 10.18 4.77
CA SER A 82 7.07 9.88 3.53
C SER A 82 8.04 9.48 2.42
N PHE A 83 7.63 8.54 1.58
CA PHE A 83 8.39 8.03 0.43
C PHE A 83 7.45 7.71 -0.73
N SER A 84 8.01 7.49 -1.90
CA SER A 84 7.29 7.06 -3.10
C SER A 84 7.41 5.54 -3.26
N VAL A 85 6.38 4.92 -3.83
CA VAL A 85 6.39 3.50 -4.19
C VAL A 85 6.02 3.37 -5.66
N THR A 86 6.85 2.65 -6.41
CA THR A 86 6.56 2.30 -7.80
C THR A 86 6.04 0.87 -7.85
N TYR A 87 4.87 0.68 -8.45
CA TYR A 87 4.28 -0.64 -8.66
C TYR A 87 3.52 -0.72 -9.97
N MET A 88 3.95 -1.64 -10.86
CA MET A 88 3.33 -1.84 -12.17
C MET A 88 3.20 -0.56 -13.02
N GLY A 89 4.21 0.31 -13.00
CA GLY A 89 4.18 1.59 -13.73
C GLY A 89 3.25 2.64 -13.13
N ILE A 90 2.83 2.45 -11.88
CA ILE A 90 2.10 3.46 -11.11
C ILE A 90 3.05 3.96 -10.02
N ILE A 91 3.23 5.27 -9.96
CA ILE A 91 3.96 5.95 -8.88
C ILE A 91 2.94 6.38 -7.83
N ILE A 92 3.22 6.01 -6.58
CA ILE A 92 2.38 6.34 -5.43
C ILE A 92 3.22 7.17 -4.47
N ASP A 93 3.02 8.48 -4.52
CA ASP A 93 3.74 9.43 -3.69
C ASP A 93 3.12 9.59 -2.29
N GLY A 94 3.91 10.20 -1.40
CA GLY A 94 3.45 10.56 -0.06
C GLY A 94 3.11 9.37 0.83
N CYS A 95 3.58 8.16 0.47
CA CYS A 95 3.33 6.95 1.22
C CYS A 95 4.02 7.02 2.58
N ARG A 96 3.32 6.57 3.62
CA ARG A 96 3.90 6.31 4.94
C ARG A 96 3.63 4.88 5.35
N LEU A 97 4.62 4.27 5.98
CA LEU A 97 4.49 2.93 6.53
C LEU A 97 3.55 2.98 7.75
N GLN A 98 2.44 2.26 7.69
CA GLN A 98 1.48 2.13 8.79
C GLN A 98 1.76 0.88 9.63
N SER A 99 2.08 -0.24 8.99
CA SER A 99 2.41 -1.49 9.66
C SER A 99 3.09 -2.46 8.70
N PHE A 100 3.80 -3.45 9.24
CA PHE A 100 4.31 -4.57 8.45
C PHE A 100 4.21 -5.87 9.25
N THR A 101 4.19 -6.99 8.55
CA THR A 101 4.43 -8.33 9.09
C THR A 101 5.57 -8.98 8.34
N PHE A 102 6.38 -9.73 9.06
CA PHE A 102 7.51 -10.46 8.54
C PHE A 102 7.53 -11.85 9.18
N ASP A 103 7.36 -12.89 8.38
CA ASP A 103 7.23 -14.27 8.85
C ASP A 103 8.28 -15.14 8.15
N ASP A 104 9.31 -15.53 8.92
CA ASP A 104 10.34 -16.47 8.49
C ASP A 104 9.99 -17.86 9.03
N LYS A 105 9.64 -18.75 8.10
CA LYS A 105 9.27 -20.14 8.37
C LYS A 105 10.44 -21.11 8.17
N GLY A 106 11.67 -20.61 8.02
CA GLY A 106 12.85 -21.43 7.71
C GLY A 106 12.88 -21.94 6.26
N LEU A 107 12.25 -21.21 5.35
CA LEU A 107 12.26 -21.46 3.90
C LEU A 107 13.30 -20.57 3.22
N ASP A 108 13.56 -20.76 1.93
CA ASP A 108 14.47 -19.91 1.14
C ASP A 108 13.95 -18.46 0.95
N TYR A 109 12.80 -18.14 1.53
CA TYR A 109 12.16 -16.83 1.52
C TYR A 109 11.43 -16.58 2.84
N ALA A 110 11.21 -15.30 3.15
CA ALA A 110 10.27 -14.86 4.19
C ALA A 110 8.98 -14.33 3.55
N GLU A 111 7.86 -14.55 4.21
CA GLU A 111 6.59 -13.93 3.86
C GLU A 111 6.54 -12.52 4.46
N ILE A 112 6.20 -11.54 3.62
CA ILE A 112 6.15 -10.13 4.00
C ILE A 112 4.80 -9.54 3.61
N SER A 113 4.22 -8.76 4.52
CA SER A 113 3.09 -7.89 4.20
C SER A 113 3.39 -6.48 4.69
N VAL A 114 3.24 -5.50 3.81
CA VAL A 114 3.49 -4.09 4.08
C VAL A 114 2.19 -3.32 3.88
N THR A 115 1.81 -2.55 4.90
CA THR A 115 0.65 -1.68 4.86
C THR A 115 1.08 -0.22 4.83
N LEU A 116 0.70 0.48 3.77
CA LEU A 116 0.97 1.89 3.55
C LEU A 116 -0.30 2.71 3.65
N ILE A 117 -0.14 3.98 3.98
CA ILE A 117 -1.17 5.01 3.84
C ILE A 117 -0.65 6.17 2.98
N THR A 118 -1.51 6.73 2.15
CA THR A 118 -1.23 7.98 1.40
C THR A 118 -2.46 8.87 1.36
N TYR A 119 -2.24 10.18 1.38
CA TYR A 119 -3.27 11.20 1.15
C TYR A 119 -3.24 11.74 -0.28
N GLN A 120 -2.24 11.34 -1.06
CA GLN A 120 -2.04 11.80 -2.43
C GLN A 120 -2.78 10.90 -3.42
N ASP A 121 -2.94 11.43 -4.63
CA ASP A 121 -3.47 10.69 -5.76
C ASP A 121 -2.39 9.76 -6.34
N MET A 122 -2.82 8.75 -7.07
CA MET A 122 -1.93 7.79 -7.73
C MET A 122 -1.83 8.20 -9.20
N GLU A 123 -0.60 8.27 -9.70
CA GLU A 123 -0.33 8.72 -11.07
C GLU A 123 0.31 7.59 -11.88
N GLU A 124 -0.06 7.49 -13.15
CA GLU A 124 0.61 6.59 -14.09
C GLU A 124 1.97 7.19 -14.46
N GLU A 125 3.00 6.34 -14.52
CA GLU A 125 4.36 6.72 -14.92
C GLU A 125 4.36 6.99 -16.44
N GLU A 126 4.69 8.23 -16.84
CA GLU A 126 4.73 8.67 -18.26
C GLU A 126 5.81 7.97 -19.11
#